data_AF-A0A957ENA9-F1
#
_entry.id   AF-A0A957ENA9-F1
#
_cell.length_a   1.000
_cell.length_b   1.000
_cell.length_c   1.000
_cell.angle_alpha   90.00
_cell.angle_beta   90.00
_cell.angle_gamma   90.00
#
_symmetry.space_group_name_H-M   'P 1'
#
loop_
_entity.id
_entity.type
_entity.pdbx_description
1 polymer ?
#
loop_
_entity_poly.entity_id
_entity_poly.type
_entity_poly.pdbx_seq_one_letter_code
_entity_poly.pdbx_strand_id
1 'polypeptide(L)'
;QLLCGDTSARMSALNWEGSKLAFIQATVSSGRYGTAMPTWAQEYGGPLRTDEISDIVQFVLNWETEELCSQPLFEYPWPETIDELLVTFPTGDAVRGEELYTTYGCSGCHGNLDDSTSATVGPWQGNLAEEAGTRVEGMSGVQYVYESILHPNNYVVEQCPNGPCGDSSSMPTNFPARMGDSETKPQDLVDIMTYLGLLP
;
A
#
# COMPACT_ATOMS: atom_id res chain seq x y z
N GLN A 1 -14.48 5.20 -1.32
CA GLN A 1 -15.60 4.76 -2.18
C GLN A 1 -15.13 4.72 -3.62
N LEU A 2 -15.34 3.59 -4.29
CA LEU A 2 -14.86 3.34 -5.65
C LEU A 2 -15.68 4.04 -6.75
N LEU A 3 -16.93 4.37 -6.44
CA LEU A 3 -17.93 4.76 -7.45
C LEU A 3 -18.07 6.28 -7.64
N CYS A 4 -17.72 7.08 -6.64
CA CYS A 4 -18.11 8.48 -6.59
C CYS A 4 -17.18 9.40 -7.37
N GLY A 5 -17.77 10.21 -8.25
CA GLY A 5 -17.04 11.13 -9.13
C GLY A 5 -16.32 10.43 -10.29
N ASP A 6 -15.61 11.20 -11.12
CA ASP A 6 -14.85 10.65 -12.27
C ASP A 6 -13.55 9.94 -11.84
N THR A 7 -12.93 10.43 -10.77
CA THR A 7 -11.76 9.84 -10.14
C THR A 7 -12.07 9.54 -8.68
N SER A 8 -12.13 8.26 -8.34
CA SER A 8 -12.37 7.84 -6.95
C SER A 8 -11.11 7.98 -6.09
N ALA A 9 -11.28 8.12 -4.78
CA ALA A 9 -10.15 8.13 -3.83
C ALA A 9 -9.25 6.89 -3.97
N ARG A 10 -9.82 5.74 -4.38
CA ARG A 10 -9.03 4.52 -4.60
C ARG A 10 -8.21 4.57 -5.88
N MET A 11 -8.74 5.18 -6.94
CA MET A 11 -7.97 5.41 -8.17
C MET A 11 -6.78 6.32 -7.88
N SER A 12 -7.00 7.42 -7.13
CA SER A 12 -5.93 8.30 -6.68
C SER A 12 -4.92 7.55 -5.81
N ALA A 13 -5.38 6.76 -4.83
CA ALA A 13 -4.52 5.97 -3.95
C ALA A 13 -3.80 4.80 -4.64
N LEU A 14 -4.05 4.53 -5.92
CA LEU A 14 -3.32 3.54 -6.71
C LEU A 14 -2.57 4.19 -7.89
N ASN A 15 -2.53 5.53 -7.96
CA ASN A 15 -1.98 6.28 -9.10
C ASN A 15 -2.54 5.79 -10.44
N TRP A 16 -3.84 5.50 -10.49
CA TRP A 16 -4.50 5.04 -11.71
C TRP A 16 -4.78 6.22 -12.65
N GLU A 17 -4.17 6.19 -13.84
CA GLU A 17 -4.31 7.26 -14.84
C GLU A 17 -5.45 7.03 -15.86
N GLY A 18 -6.11 5.88 -15.82
CA GLY A 18 -7.20 5.53 -16.75
C GLY A 18 -8.58 6.03 -16.28
N SER A 19 -9.63 5.69 -17.04
CA SER A 19 -11.01 6.03 -16.68
C SER A 19 -11.55 5.17 -15.52
N LYS A 20 -12.60 5.66 -14.84
CA LYS A 20 -13.36 4.89 -13.83
C LYS A 20 -13.88 3.56 -14.39
N LEU A 21 -14.37 3.57 -15.63
CA LEU A 21 -14.79 2.36 -16.33
C LEU A 21 -13.65 1.36 -16.46
N ALA A 22 -12.49 1.81 -16.96
CA ALA A 22 -11.33 0.94 -17.14
C ALA A 22 -10.82 0.39 -15.80
N PHE A 23 -10.88 1.20 -14.73
CA PHE A 23 -10.50 0.78 -13.38
C PHE A 23 -11.41 -0.33 -12.84
N ILE A 24 -12.73 -0.14 -12.92
CA ILE A 24 -13.71 -1.13 -12.48
C ILE A 24 -13.59 -2.39 -13.34
N GLN A 25 -13.45 -2.24 -14.65
CA GLN A 25 -13.26 -3.38 -15.56
C GLN A 25 -12.01 -4.17 -15.23
N ALA A 26 -10.85 -3.53 -15.03
CA ALA A 26 -9.62 -4.23 -14.66
C ALA A 26 -9.77 -4.99 -13.33
N THR A 27 -10.44 -4.37 -12.35
CA THR A 27 -10.68 -4.97 -11.03
C THR A 27 -11.62 -6.17 -11.11
N VAL A 28 -12.72 -6.07 -11.86
CA VAL A 28 -13.67 -7.19 -12.03
C VAL A 28 -13.03 -8.30 -12.86
N SER A 29 -12.32 -7.97 -13.94
CA SER A 29 -11.71 -8.97 -14.81
C SER A 29 -10.65 -9.80 -14.09
N SER A 30 -9.67 -9.15 -13.47
CA SER A 30 -8.51 -9.83 -12.87
C SER A 30 -8.74 -10.26 -11.42
N GLY A 31 -9.78 -9.73 -10.77
CA GLY A 31 -9.96 -9.87 -9.33
C GLY A 31 -8.94 -9.05 -8.55
N ARG A 32 -8.76 -9.37 -7.27
CA ARG A 32 -7.76 -8.70 -6.44
C ARG A 32 -7.06 -9.70 -5.53
N TYR A 33 -5.79 -9.94 -5.83
CA TYR A 33 -4.92 -10.82 -5.05
C TYR A 33 -4.94 -10.46 -3.55
N GLY A 34 -4.94 -11.49 -2.70
CA GLY A 34 -5.01 -11.34 -1.24
C GLY A 34 -6.37 -10.85 -0.72
N THR A 35 -7.43 -10.88 -1.53
CA THR A 35 -8.79 -10.52 -1.10
C THR A 35 -9.81 -11.58 -1.52
N ALA A 36 -11.04 -11.46 -1.00
CA ALA A 36 -12.14 -12.31 -1.39
C ALA A 36 -12.65 -12.06 -2.83
N MET A 37 -12.15 -11.04 -3.54
CA MET A 37 -12.56 -10.73 -4.91
C MET A 37 -11.79 -11.62 -5.91
N PRO A 38 -12.41 -12.68 -6.46
CA PRO A 38 -11.70 -13.61 -7.33
C PRO A 38 -11.55 -13.03 -8.74
N THR A 39 -10.77 -13.72 -9.57
CA THR A 39 -10.69 -13.46 -11.00
C THR A 39 -11.98 -13.90 -11.70
N TRP A 40 -12.63 -12.99 -12.43
CA TRP A 40 -13.90 -13.30 -13.11
C TRP A 40 -13.79 -13.50 -14.60
N ALA A 41 -12.88 -12.82 -15.29
CA ALA A 41 -12.80 -12.89 -16.75
C ALA A 41 -12.14 -14.20 -17.23
N GLN A 42 -12.71 -14.81 -18.27
CA GLN A 42 -12.21 -16.03 -18.90
C GLN A 42 -10.76 -15.90 -19.41
N GLU A 43 -10.38 -14.72 -19.91
CA GLU A 43 -9.00 -14.45 -20.36
C GLU A 43 -7.97 -14.58 -19.24
N TYR A 44 -8.39 -14.42 -17.98
CA TYR A 44 -7.58 -14.60 -16.79
C TYR A 44 -7.92 -15.90 -16.03
N GLY A 45 -8.74 -16.79 -16.62
CA GLY A 45 -9.11 -18.09 -16.04
C GLY A 45 -10.38 -18.09 -15.18
N GLY A 46 -11.14 -16.99 -15.17
CA GLY A 46 -12.45 -16.90 -14.52
C GLY A 46 -13.60 -17.45 -15.39
N PRO A 47 -14.84 -17.47 -14.89
CA PRO A 47 -15.97 -18.07 -15.61
C PRO A 47 -16.63 -17.16 -16.66
N LEU A 48 -16.44 -15.84 -16.58
CA LEU A 48 -17.24 -14.87 -17.34
C LEU A 48 -16.59 -14.43 -18.65
N ARG A 49 -17.41 -14.35 -19.70
CA ARG A 49 -17.00 -13.80 -21.00
C ARG A 49 -16.82 -12.28 -20.95
N THR A 50 -16.16 -11.73 -21.95
CA THR A 50 -15.91 -10.28 -22.05
C THR A 50 -17.20 -9.43 -22.08
N ASP A 51 -18.26 -9.93 -22.72
CA ASP A 51 -19.57 -9.25 -22.74
C ASP A 51 -20.24 -9.26 -21.36
N GLU A 52 -20.19 -10.40 -20.65
CA GLU A 52 -20.72 -10.51 -19.28
C GLU A 52 -19.96 -9.61 -18.29
N ILE A 53 -18.63 -9.50 -18.45
CA ILE A 53 -17.82 -8.54 -17.68
C ILE A 53 -18.26 -7.11 -17.97
N SER A 54 -18.45 -6.75 -19.24
CA SER A 54 -18.92 -5.41 -19.63
C SER A 54 -20.28 -5.09 -18.99
N ASP A 55 -21.22 -6.04 -18.99
CA ASP A 55 -22.54 -5.87 -18.38
C ASP A 55 -22.44 -5.65 -16.86
N ILE A 56 -21.59 -6.40 -16.16
CA ILE A 56 -21.33 -6.20 -14.73
C ILE A 56 -20.70 -4.83 -14.46
N VAL A 57 -19.72 -4.42 -15.26
CA VAL A 57 -19.06 -3.11 -15.10
C VAL A 57 -20.09 -1.99 -15.24
N GLN A 58 -20.96 -2.05 -16.23
CA GLN A 58 -22.02 -1.06 -16.42
C GLN A 58 -23.05 -1.09 -15.29
N PHE A 59 -23.41 -2.28 -14.80
CA PHE A 59 -24.27 -2.41 -13.64
C PHE A 59 -23.68 -1.74 -12.41
N VAL A 60 -22.40 -1.99 -12.12
CA VAL A 60 -21.66 -1.38 -11.00
C VAL A 60 -21.56 0.14 -11.16
N LEU A 61 -21.28 0.64 -12.36
CA LEU A 61 -21.25 2.08 -12.63
C LEU A 61 -22.60 2.77 -12.37
N ASN A 62 -23.71 2.06 -12.59
CA ASN A 62 -25.06 2.58 -12.34
C ASN A 62 -25.50 2.51 -10.86
N TRP A 63 -24.68 1.95 -9.97
CA TRP A 63 -24.97 1.88 -8.52
C TRP A 63 -24.54 3.14 -7.76
N GLU A 64 -23.96 4.14 -8.43
CA GLU A 64 -23.62 5.42 -7.82
C GLU A 64 -24.89 6.15 -7.38
N THR A 65 -25.02 6.46 -6.09
CA THR A 65 -26.12 7.26 -5.53
C THR A 65 -25.56 8.44 -4.74
N GLU A 66 -26.32 9.55 -4.68
CA GLU A 66 -25.94 10.70 -3.84
C GLU A 66 -25.74 10.28 -2.38
N GLU A 67 -26.57 9.37 -1.86
CA GLU A 67 -26.45 8.86 -0.50
C GLU A 67 -25.11 8.14 -0.28
N LEU A 68 -24.74 7.22 -1.18
CA LEU A 68 -23.43 6.57 -1.13
C LEU A 68 -22.32 7.62 -1.16
N CYS A 69 -22.37 8.55 -2.11
CA CYS A 69 -21.31 9.53 -2.32
C CYS A 69 -21.26 10.67 -1.29
N SER A 70 -22.28 10.78 -0.44
CA SER A 70 -22.32 11.73 0.66
C SER A 70 -21.68 11.21 1.95
N GLN A 71 -21.39 9.90 2.04
CA GLN A 71 -20.76 9.37 3.23
C GLN A 71 -19.29 9.80 3.31
N PRO A 72 -18.82 10.29 4.47
CA PRO A 72 -17.42 10.63 4.65
C PRO A 72 -16.58 9.37 4.43
N LEU A 73 -15.49 9.53 3.67
CA LEU A 73 -14.49 8.48 3.58
C LEU A 73 -13.85 8.31 4.95
N PHE A 74 -13.76 7.07 5.42
CA PHE A 74 -12.96 6.78 6.59
C PHE A 74 -11.49 7.07 6.25
N GLU A 75 -10.89 7.97 7.01
CA GLU A 75 -9.47 8.25 7.00
C GLU A 75 -8.96 7.99 8.41
N TYR A 76 -7.97 7.10 8.52
CA TYR A 76 -7.37 6.84 9.81
C TYR A 76 -6.55 8.06 10.27
N PRO A 77 -6.76 8.57 11.49
CA PRO A 77 -5.96 9.65 12.04
C PRO A 77 -4.61 9.10 12.49
N TRP A 78 -3.67 8.96 11.55
CA TRP A 78 -2.32 8.49 11.83
C TRP A 78 -1.67 9.33 12.93
N PRO A 79 -1.21 8.72 14.04
CA PRO A 79 -0.51 9.45 15.09
C PRO A 79 0.85 9.96 14.59
N GLU A 80 1.41 10.97 15.26
CA GLU A 80 2.72 11.52 14.87
C GLU A 80 3.87 10.54 15.15
N THR A 81 3.70 9.67 16.15
CA THR A 81 4.75 8.74 16.59
C THR A 81 4.32 7.29 16.51
N ILE A 82 5.28 6.40 16.27
CA ILE A 82 5.06 4.96 16.35
C ILE A 82 4.65 4.53 17.76
N ASP A 83 5.18 5.16 18.81
CA ASP A 83 4.83 4.82 20.20
C ASP A 83 3.35 5.03 20.47
N GLU A 84 2.74 6.10 19.93
CA GLU A 84 1.31 6.34 20.02
C GLU A 84 0.49 5.32 19.22
N LEU A 85 0.96 4.89 18.05
CA LEU A 85 0.31 3.83 17.29
C LEU A 85 0.31 2.51 18.08
N LEU A 86 1.45 2.19 18.72
CA LEU A 86 1.63 0.96 19.50
C LEU A 86 0.76 0.93 20.77
N VAL A 87 0.24 2.07 21.25
CA VAL A 87 -0.80 2.06 22.30
C VAL A 87 -2.05 1.32 21.83
N THR A 88 -2.41 1.46 20.54
CA THR A 88 -3.58 0.82 19.94
C THR A 88 -3.26 -0.55 19.35
N PHE A 89 -2.08 -0.70 18.76
CA PHE A 89 -1.62 -1.92 18.07
C PHE A 89 -0.29 -2.41 18.70
N PRO A 90 -0.33 -2.98 19.91
CA PRO A 90 0.88 -3.21 20.72
C PRO A 90 1.75 -4.39 20.27
N THR A 91 1.28 -5.23 19.36
CA THR A 91 1.99 -6.46 18.95
C THR A 91 1.82 -6.65 17.47
N GLY A 92 2.94 -6.89 16.77
CA GLY A 92 2.91 -7.27 15.36
C GLY A 92 3.08 -8.77 15.15
N ASP A 93 2.68 -9.22 13.97
CA ASP A 93 2.87 -10.58 13.48
C ASP A 93 3.83 -10.57 12.28
N ALA A 94 5.04 -11.09 12.46
CA ALA A 94 6.05 -11.15 11.40
C ALA A 94 5.63 -12.00 10.20
N VAL A 95 4.86 -13.09 10.41
CA VAL A 95 4.37 -13.95 9.32
C VAL A 95 3.36 -13.19 8.48
N ARG A 96 2.46 -12.45 9.13
CA ARG A 96 1.54 -11.55 8.44
C ARG A 96 2.30 -10.40 7.75
N GLY A 97 3.31 -9.84 8.39
CA GLY A 97 4.16 -8.79 7.84
C GLY A 97 4.86 -9.21 6.55
N GLU A 98 5.33 -10.46 6.45
CA GLU A 98 5.92 -11.04 5.23
C GLU A 98 4.90 -11.06 4.07
N GLU A 99 3.68 -11.53 4.32
CA GLU A 99 2.60 -11.53 3.33
C GLU A 99 2.26 -10.09 2.88
N LEU A 100 2.17 -9.18 3.85
CA LEU A 100 1.85 -7.78 3.60
C LEU A 100 2.95 -7.06 2.83
N TYR A 101 4.22 -7.38 3.07
CA TYR A 101 5.36 -6.84 2.32
C TYR A 101 5.21 -7.11 0.81
N THR A 102 4.70 -8.29 0.45
CA THR A 102 4.35 -8.59 -0.95
C THR A 102 3.05 -7.93 -1.38
N THR A 103 2.01 -7.97 -0.54
CA THR A 103 0.67 -7.44 -0.85
C THR A 103 0.65 -5.92 -1.08
N TYR A 104 1.48 -5.18 -0.34
CA TYR A 104 1.64 -3.75 -0.52
C TYR A 104 2.55 -3.39 -1.70
N GLY A 105 3.28 -4.37 -2.24
CA GLY A 105 4.18 -4.24 -3.38
C GLY A 105 5.60 -3.80 -2.99
N CYS A 106 5.97 -3.88 -1.70
CA CYS A 106 7.25 -3.43 -1.20
C CYS A 106 8.41 -4.20 -1.86
N SER A 107 8.27 -5.53 -1.96
CA SER A 107 9.26 -6.42 -2.58
C SER A 107 9.55 -6.09 -4.05
N GLY A 108 8.60 -5.49 -4.77
CA GLY A 108 8.79 -5.10 -6.17
C GLY A 108 9.84 -4.00 -6.37
N CYS A 109 10.08 -3.17 -5.36
CA CYS A 109 11.08 -2.09 -5.39
C CYS A 109 12.28 -2.36 -4.49
N HIS A 110 12.02 -2.89 -3.29
CA HIS A 110 13.00 -3.11 -2.22
C HIS A 110 13.61 -4.52 -2.21
N GLY A 111 13.13 -5.41 -3.09
CA GLY A 111 13.63 -6.78 -3.20
C GLY A 111 13.21 -7.69 -2.05
N ASN A 112 13.77 -8.89 -2.05
CA ASN A 112 13.68 -9.89 -0.98
C ASN A 112 14.68 -9.55 0.15
N LEU A 113 14.24 -9.68 1.40
CA LEU A 113 15.08 -9.45 2.58
C LEU A 113 16.27 -10.40 2.68
N ASP A 114 16.22 -11.59 2.06
CA ASP A 114 17.32 -12.55 2.08
C ASP A 114 18.34 -12.34 0.94
N ASP A 115 18.04 -11.46 -0.01
CA ASP A 115 18.89 -11.19 -1.18
C ASP A 115 19.12 -9.70 -1.37
N SER A 116 20.25 -9.21 -0.88
CA SER A 116 20.64 -7.79 -1.01
C SER A 116 20.79 -7.30 -2.45
N THR A 117 20.87 -8.21 -3.43
CA THR A 117 20.99 -7.85 -4.86
C THR A 117 19.65 -7.75 -5.57
N SER A 118 18.56 -8.16 -4.91
CA SER A 118 17.22 -8.19 -5.51
C SER A 118 16.51 -6.82 -5.49
N ALA A 119 17.03 -5.86 -4.72
CA ALA A 119 16.50 -4.50 -4.69
C ALA A 119 16.91 -3.73 -5.96
N THR A 120 15.93 -3.20 -6.69
CA THR A 120 16.17 -2.59 -8.01
C THR A 120 15.75 -1.12 -8.10
N VAL A 121 14.87 -0.65 -7.21
CA VAL A 121 14.35 0.73 -7.25
C VAL A 121 14.61 1.43 -5.92
N GLY A 122 14.17 0.82 -4.81
CA GLY A 122 14.43 1.31 -3.47
C GLY A 122 15.63 0.62 -2.83
N PRO A 123 16.23 1.21 -1.78
CA PRO A 123 17.30 0.54 -1.03
C PRO A 123 16.81 -0.80 -0.45
N TRP A 124 17.72 -1.76 -0.33
CA TRP A 124 17.41 -3.05 0.26
C TRP A 124 17.17 -2.94 1.78
N GLN A 125 16.18 -3.69 2.28
CA GLN A 125 15.64 -3.51 3.64
C GLN A 125 16.09 -4.59 4.64
N GLY A 126 16.95 -5.54 4.24
CA GLY A 126 17.33 -6.65 5.11
C GLY A 126 18.22 -6.27 6.30
N ASN A 127 18.90 -5.12 6.26
CA ASN A 127 19.66 -4.54 7.39
C ASN A 127 18.99 -3.29 7.97
N LEU A 128 17.67 -3.14 7.78
CA LEU A 128 16.99 -1.91 8.15
C LEU A 128 16.99 -1.69 9.67
N ALA A 129 16.92 -2.77 10.46
CA ALA A 129 16.98 -2.70 11.92
C ALA A 129 18.30 -2.11 12.43
N GLU A 130 19.41 -2.37 11.75
CA GLU A 130 20.74 -1.87 12.08
C GLU A 130 20.98 -0.45 11.57
N GLU A 131 20.46 -0.11 10.39
CA GLU A 131 20.82 1.13 9.70
C GLU A 131 19.82 2.27 9.92
N ALA A 132 18.53 1.99 10.13
CA ALA A 132 17.47 2.99 10.16
C ALA A 132 17.72 4.08 11.22
N GLY A 133 18.22 3.70 12.40
CA GLY A 133 18.52 4.65 13.49
C GLY A 133 19.69 5.60 13.22
N THR A 134 20.42 5.41 12.11
CA THR A 134 21.53 6.28 11.72
C THR A 134 21.14 7.33 10.67
N ARG A 135 19.90 7.27 10.15
CA ARG A 135 19.46 8.08 9.01
C ARG A 135 19.18 9.53 9.39
N VAL A 136 18.54 9.74 10.54
CA VAL A 136 18.15 11.06 11.04
C VAL A 136 18.64 11.21 12.48
N GLU A 137 19.45 12.24 12.73
CA GLU A 137 19.98 12.52 14.06
C GLU A 137 18.85 12.74 15.08
N GLY A 138 18.87 11.99 16.18
CA GLY A 138 17.88 12.08 17.25
C GLY A 138 16.57 11.29 17.02
N MET A 139 16.44 10.58 15.89
CA MET A 139 15.28 9.75 15.58
C MET A 139 15.60 8.25 15.75
N SER A 140 14.66 7.47 16.30
CA SER A 140 14.81 6.01 16.36
C SER A 140 14.63 5.39 14.98
N GLY A 141 15.22 4.20 14.76
CA GLY A 141 15.08 3.51 13.47
C GLY A 141 13.64 3.14 13.13
N VAL A 142 12.86 2.72 14.13
CA VAL A 142 11.44 2.40 13.93
C VAL A 142 10.61 3.65 13.59
N GLN A 143 10.87 4.79 14.24
CA GLN A 143 10.19 6.06 13.90
C GLN A 143 10.57 6.52 12.48
N TYR A 144 11.85 6.40 12.11
CA TYR A 144 12.31 6.72 10.77
C TYR A 144 11.55 5.93 9.69
N VAL A 145 11.34 4.62 9.91
CA VAL A 145 10.63 3.78 8.96
C VAL A 145 9.12 4.06 8.97
N TYR A 146 8.54 4.37 10.14
CA TYR A 146 7.16 4.84 10.27
C TYR A 146 6.91 6.07 9.39
N GLU A 147 7.77 7.09 9.54
CA GLU A 147 7.69 8.31 8.73
C GLU A 147 8.02 8.05 7.26
N SER A 148 8.98 7.18 6.94
CA SER A 148 9.31 6.85 5.55
C SER A 148 8.14 6.19 4.81
N ILE A 149 7.34 5.37 5.50
CA ILE A 149 6.17 4.72 4.89
C ILE A 149 5.00 5.70 4.72
N LEU A 150 4.72 6.53 5.74
CA LEU A 150 3.59 7.45 5.69
C LEU A 150 3.89 8.72 4.88
N HIS A 151 5.14 9.19 4.91
CA HIS A 151 5.61 10.44 4.35
C HIS A 151 6.96 10.27 3.65
N PRO A 152 7.02 9.51 2.54
CA PRO A 152 8.28 9.09 1.91
C PRO A 152 9.18 10.22 1.39
N ASN A 153 8.66 11.45 1.27
CA ASN A 153 9.44 12.62 0.87
C ASN A 153 10.04 13.40 2.05
N ASN A 154 9.70 13.07 3.31
CA ASN A 154 10.29 13.75 4.47
C ASN A 154 11.79 13.49 4.58
N TYR A 155 12.23 12.33 4.10
CA TYR A 155 13.64 11.98 4.03
C TYR A 155 13.89 11.08 2.82
N VAL A 156 14.83 11.48 1.96
CA VAL A 156 15.31 10.68 0.84
C VAL A 156 16.80 10.39 1.06
N VAL A 157 17.17 9.11 1.10
CA VAL A 157 18.57 8.70 1.23
C VAL A 157 19.39 9.20 0.04
N GLU A 158 20.69 9.43 0.23
CA GLU A 158 21.55 9.93 -0.86
C GLU A 158 21.74 8.90 -2.00
N GLN A 159 21.75 7.60 -1.67
CA GLN A 159 22.05 6.53 -2.62
C GLN A 159 20.91 5.51 -2.72
N CYS A 160 20.51 5.24 -3.96
CA CYS A 160 19.57 4.21 -4.38
C CYS A 160 20.36 3.10 -5.12
N PRO A 161 19.79 1.91 -5.37
CA PRO A 161 20.50 0.81 -6.03
C PRO A 161 21.13 1.17 -7.38
N ASN A 162 20.53 2.10 -8.13
CA ASN A 162 20.99 2.51 -9.46
C ASN A 162 21.82 3.82 -9.47
N GLY A 163 22.28 4.28 -8.31
CA GLY A 163 23.04 5.53 -8.15
C GLY A 163 22.36 6.52 -7.21
N PRO A 164 22.70 7.82 -7.28
CA PRO A 164 22.10 8.82 -6.40
C PRO A 164 20.58 8.84 -6.51
N CYS A 165 19.88 8.94 -5.38
CA CYS A 165 18.44 9.14 -5.41
C CYS A 165 18.10 10.54 -5.94
N GLY A 166 16.90 10.68 -6.52
CA GLY A 166 16.40 11.98 -6.98
C GLY A 166 15.91 12.87 -5.83
N ASP A 167 15.53 14.10 -6.17
CA ASP A 167 15.02 15.09 -5.19
C ASP A 167 13.68 14.68 -4.55
N SER A 168 12.96 13.75 -5.18
CA SER A 168 11.70 13.19 -4.70
C SER A 168 11.79 11.68 -4.58
N SER A 169 11.13 11.12 -3.56
CA SER A 169 11.07 9.68 -3.34
C SER A 169 10.28 8.98 -4.45
N SER A 170 10.82 7.84 -4.90
CA SER A 170 10.09 6.92 -5.79
C SER A 170 9.07 6.07 -5.04
N MET A 171 9.11 6.08 -3.70
CA MET A 171 8.15 5.35 -2.87
C MET A 171 6.76 6.00 -2.97
N PRO A 172 5.69 5.21 -3.23
CA PRO A 172 4.34 5.76 -3.32
C PRO A 172 3.91 6.53 -2.06
N THR A 173 3.31 7.70 -2.24
CA THR A 173 2.81 8.55 -1.15
C THR A 173 1.42 8.14 -0.62
N ASN A 174 0.89 7.01 -1.10
CA ASN A 174 -0.49 6.58 -0.87
C ASN A 174 -0.63 5.51 0.23
N PHE A 175 0.45 5.10 0.89
CA PHE A 175 0.40 4.12 1.97
C PHE A 175 -0.48 4.54 3.16
N PRO A 176 -0.53 5.81 3.61
CA PRO A 176 -1.47 6.22 4.66
C PRO A 176 -2.93 5.87 4.32
N ALA A 177 -3.33 6.10 3.06
CA ALA A 177 -4.67 5.76 2.60
C ALA A 177 -4.85 4.25 2.40
N ARG A 178 -3.81 3.53 1.94
CA ARG A 178 -3.89 2.08 1.70
C ARG A 178 -3.89 1.27 3.00
N MET A 179 -3.18 1.72 4.03
CA MET A 179 -3.06 1.08 5.35
C MET A 179 -4.04 1.66 6.39
N GLY A 180 -4.76 2.74 6.04
CA GLY A 180 -5.70 3.43 6.93
C GLY A 180 -7.14 3.49 6.40
N ASP A 181 -7.53 2.57 5.51
CA ASP A 181 -8.91 2.52 4.96
C ASP A 181 -9.92 1.82 5.90
N SER A 182 -9.49 1.37 7.09
CA SER A 182 -10.36 0.95 8.19
C SER A 182 -9.67 1.15 9.55
N GLU A 183 -10.45 1.12 10.64
CA GLU A 183 -9.95 1.28 12.02
C GLU A 183 -8.91 0.24 12.43
N THR A 184 -8.92 -0.96 11.82
CA THR A 184 -8.05 -2.08 12.22
C THR A 184 -6.81 -2.23 11.35
N LYS A 185 -6.80 -1.60 10.17
CA LYS A 185 -5.76 -1.82 9.16
C LYS A 185 -4.39 -1.21 9.46
N PRO A 186 -4.25 -0.17 10.31
CA PRO A 186 -2.94 0.29 10.73
C PRO A 186 -2.09 -0.80 11.43
N GLN A 187 -2.71 -1.88 11.92
CA GLN A 187 -2.02 -3.10 12.35
C GLN A 187 -1.06 -3.64 11.26
N ASP A 188 -1.41 -3.48 9.97
CA ASP A 188 -0.56 -3.90 8.85
C ASP A 188 0.82 -3.25 8.90
N LEU A 189 0.91 -2.00 9.33
CA LEU A 189 2.17 -1.28 9.45
C LEU A 189 3.04 -1.86 10.58
N VAL A 190 2.41 -2.21 11.71
CA VAL A 190 3.08 -2.85 12.87
C VAL A 190 3.58 -4.24 12.49
N ASP A 191 2.78 -5.03 11.77
CA ASP A 191 3.18 -6.35 11.28
C ASP A 191 4.36 -6.26 10.31
N ILE A 192 4.33 -5.32 9.37
CA ILE A 192 5.45 -5.06 8.44
C ILE A 192 6.71 -4.66 9.21
N MET A 193 6.61 -3.77 10.21
CA MET A 193 7.77 -3.36 11.01
C MET A 193 8.36 -4.52 11.82
N THR A 194 7.50 -5.42 12.31
CA THR A 194 7.93 -6.64 13.00
C THR A 194 8.64 -7.59 12.04
N TYR A 195 8.11 -7.78 10.84
CA TYR A 195 8.77 -8.55 9.78
C TYR A 195 10.13 -7.96 9.35
N LEU A 196 10.24 -6.63 9.31
CA LEU A 196 11.50 -5.91 9.03
C LEU A 196 12.48 -5.89 10.21
N GLY A 197 12.15 -6.56 11.33
CA GLY A 197 13.02 -6.65 12.51
C GLY A 197 13.13 -5.36 13.32
N LEU A 198 12.25 -4.38 13.11
CA LEU A 198 12.24 -3.10 13.83
C LEU A 198 11.46 -3.15 15.13
N LEU A 199 10.52 -4.09 15.23
CA LEU A 199 9.69 -4.35 16.40
C LEU A 199 9.88 -5.82 16.84
N PRO A 200 9.71 -6.10 18.15
CA PRO A 200 9.85 -7.44 18.71
C PRO A 200 8.72 -8.40 18.31
#